data_AF-A0AAE4WBT7-F1
#
_entry.id   AF-A0AAE4WBT7-F1
#
_cell.length_a   1.000
_cell.length_b   1.000
_cell.length_c   1.000
_cell.angle_alpha   90.00
_cell.angle_beta   90.00
_cell.angle_gamma   90.00
#
_symmetry.space_group_name_H-M   'P 1'
#
loop_
_entity.id
_entity.type
_entity.pdbx_description
1 polymer ?
#
loop_
_entity_poly.entity_id
_entity_poly.type
_entity_poly.pdbx_seq_one_letter_code
_entity_poly.pdbx_strand_id
1 'polypeptide(L)'
;MGFDPSLIDPYIVKDPEALAVNLAKALENLGKAASTWIAPREKAGRVDPVAEPAVELVKTLSGVAEYWMTDPQRSLEAQTHLMTSLFGVWMKSLSRLSMPAQTPPPPEPIKDKRFADADWQRNPFFDFLRQAYLVLSDWAEKLVENTQGMDEHARHKALFYVRQMTAALSPVNFVMTNPQLYRETVATSGANLVKGMKMFAEDMAAGQGELRMRQTDTSKFALGTNMALTPGKVVAQSDVCEVIQYEPATDKVLKRPLLICPPWINKFYILDLNPEKSFIKYCVDQGHTVFVISWVNPDQRHAGKDWLSYIREGVDFALDTVEKATGEKKVNAIGYCVGGTLLSAAMALHAKEGNSRIASATLFTTQVDFTHAGDLKVFVDEEQVSGLEEKMRQKGYLDGSKMASAFNMLRSSELIWPYFVNNYLKGQDPTAFDLLYWNADSTRMAAANHSFYLRNCYLENNLARGKMQLDGKTLSLKDVKIPIYNLATKEDHIAPAKSVFVGSACFGGPVTYVMSGSGHIAGVVNPPDKRKYQFWTNGKPEGTFEDWVAGAEETAGSWWPHWQKWIEGLDKRRVAARKPGGTALNAIGDAPGSYVLERV
;
A
#
# COMPACT_ATOMS: atom_id res chain seq x y z
N MET A 1 7.81 -30.59 39.47
CA MET A 1 7.01 -29.53 38.84
C MET A 1 7.96 -28.68 38.00
N GLY A 2 7.79 -28.65 36.69
CA GLY A 2 8.69 -27.96 35.74
C GLY A 2 8.31 -26.50 35.43
N PHE A 3 7.41 -25.90 36.22
CA PHE A 3 6.94 -24.53 36.05
C PHE A 3 7.64 -23.61 37.07
N ASP A 4 8.30 -22.57 36.60
CA ASP A 4 8.93 -21.54 37.42
C ASP A 4 7.85 -20.53 37.90
N PRO A 5 7.52 -20.48 39.21
CA PRO A 5 6.49 -19.58 39.72
C PRO A 5 6.78 -18.09 39.49
N SER A 6 8.05 -17.71 39.33
CA SER A 6 8.44 -16.32 39.05
C SER A 6 7.92 -15.80 37.71
N LEU A 7 7.51 -16.70 36.80
CA LEU A 7 6.84 -16.34 35.55
C LEU A 7 5.43 -15.78 35.75
N ILE A 8 4.83 -15.92 36.94
CA ILE A 8 3.49 -15.40 37.27
C ILE A 8 3.58 -13.97 37.82
N ASP A 9 4.65 -13.63 38.54
CA ASP A 9 4.77 -12.34 39.25
C ASP A 9 4.46 -11.09 38.39
N PRO A 10 4.86 -11.01 37.11
CA PRO A 10 4.53 -9.88 36.24
C PRO A 10 3.03 -9.75 35.90
N TYR A 11 2.23 -10.78 36.17
CA TYR A 11 0.81 -10.87 35.84
C TYR A 11 -0.09 -10.65 37.07
N ILE A 12 0.47 -10.40 38.25
CA ILE A 12 -0.31 -10.20 39.48
C ILE A 12 -0.69 -8.72 39.62
N VAL A 13 -1.99 -8.45 39.72
CA VAL A 13 -2.51 -7.10 40.01
C VAL A 13 -2.03 -6.64 41.39
N LYS A 14 -1.22 -5.58 41.41
CA LYS A 14 -0.63 -5.02 42.64
C LYS A 14 -1.53 -3.98 43.32
N ASP A 15 -2.34 -3.28 42.54
CA ASP A 15 -3.25 -2.23 43.01
C ASP A 15 -4.65 -2.39 42.37
N PRO A 16 -5.54 -3.17 43.00
CA PRO A 16 -6.88 -3.43 42.49
C PRO A 16 -7.78 -2.20 42.46
N GLU A 17 -7.60 -1.25 43.38
CA GLU A 17 -8.42 -0.04 43.47
C GLU A 17 -8.10 0.91 42.31
N ALA A 18 -6.81 1.19 42.08
CA ALA A 18 -6.38 1.98 40.93
C ALA A 18 -6.79 1.33 39.60
N LEU A 19 -6.69 0.00 39.50
CA LEU A 19 -7.16 -0.74 38.34
C LEU A 19 -8.66 -0.53 38.10
N ALA A 20 -9.50 -0.65 39.12
CA ALA A 20 -10.94 -0.44 38.99
C ALA A 20 -11.29 0.99 38.53
N VAL A 21 -10.65 2.01 39.11
CA VAL A 21 -10.84 3.42 38.72
C VAL A 21 -10.41 3.67 37.28
N ASN A 22 -9.26 3.13 36.87
CA ASN A 22 -8.77 3.29 35.50
C ASN A 22 -9.63 2.53 34.49
N LEU A 23 -10.14 1.34 34.81
CA LEU A 23 -11.10 0.64 33.96
C LEU A 23 -12.39 1.45 33.77
N ALA A 24 -12.90 2.09 34.83
CA ALA A 24 -14.07 2.98 34.72
C ALA A 24 -13.80 4.17 33.78
N LYS A 25 -12.62 4.82 33.89
CA LYS A 25 -12.20 5.90 32.98
C LYS A 25 -12.03 5.42 31.53
N ALA A 26 -11.49 4.22 31.32
CA ALA A 26 -11.36 3.64 29.99
C ALA A 26 -12.75 3.39 29.36
N LEU A 27 -13.69 2.85 30.14
CA LEU A 27 -15.09 2.67 29.75
C LEU A 27 -15.80 4.00 29.42
N GLU A 28 -15.52 5.07 30.18
CA GLU A 28 -16.04 6.41 29.88
C GLU A 28 -15.58 6.90 28.49
N ASN A 29 -14.29 6.74 28.17
CA ASN A 29 -13.76 7.12 26.85
C ASN A 29 -14.35 6.25 25.73
N LEU A 30 -14.52 4.94 25.97
CA LEU A 30 -15.25 4.06 25.04
C LEU A 30 -16.70 4.53 24.82
N GLY A 31 -17.38 4.97 25.87
CA GLY A 31 -18.72 5.56 25.78
C GLY A 31 -18.75 6.81 24.89
N LYS A 32 -17.75 7.69 25.00
CA LYS A 32 -17.59 8.85 24.11
C LYS A 32 -17.40 8.43 22.65
N ALA A 33 -16.55 7.44 22.40
CA ALA A 33 -16.33 6.89 21.07
C ALA A 33 -17.63 6.31 20.47
N ALA A 34 -18.37 5.50 21.24
CA ALA A 34 -19.64 4.92 20.84
C ALA A 34 -20.70 5.99 20.52
N SER A 35 -20.80 7.04 21.35
CA SER A 35 -21.74 8.15 21.09
C SER A 35 -21.47 8.85 19.76
N THR A 36 -20.18 9.08 19.43
CA THR A 36 -19.78 9.68 18.16
C THR A 36 -20.03 8.76 16.97
N TRP A 37 -19.91 7.44 17.15
CA TRP A 37 -20.22 6.46 16.11
C TRP A 37 -21.73 6.39 15.79
N ILE A 38 -22.59 6.52 16.80
CA ILE A 38 -24.05 6.45 16.67
C ILE A 38 -24.63 7.74 16.06
N ALA A 39 -24.14 8.92 16.48
CA ALA A 39 -24.77 10.20 16.15
C ALA A 39 -25.04 10.46 14.63
N PRO A 40 -24.13 10.13 13.70
CA PRO A 40 -24.39 10.27 12.27
C PRO A 40 -25.42 9.26 11.71
N ARG A 41 -25.51 8.07 12.31
CA ARG A 41 -26.43 6.99 11.90
C ARG A 41 -27.87 7.25 12.33
N GLU A 42 -28.05 8.00 13.43
CA GLU A 42 -29.38 8.46 13.84
C GLU A 42 -29.86 9.69 13.06
N LYS A 43 -28.94 10.59 12.68
CA LYS A 43 -29.27 11.87 12.02
C LYS A 43 -29.46 11.79 10.51
N ALA A 44 -28.96 10.74 9.86
CA ALA A 44 -29.09 10.58 8.43
C ALA A 44 -29.53 9.15 8.13
N GLY A 45 -30.52 8.98 7.24
CA GLY A 45 -30.78 7.72 6.53
C GLY A 45 -29.64 7.34 5.58
N ARG A 46 -28.39 7.58 5.99
CA ARG A 46 -27.17 7.16 5.31
C ARG A 46 -27.05 5.65 5.48
N VAL A 47 -27.11 4.95 4.35
CA VAL A 47 -26.78 3.52 4.27
C VAL A 47 -25.41 3.31 4.92
N ASP A 48 -25.35 2.37 5.86
CA ASP A 48 -24.17 2.11 6.67
C ASP A 48 -23.01 1.67 5.77
N PRO A 49 -21.86 2.36 5.75
CA PRO A 49 -20.69 1.94 4.97
C PRO A 49 -20.13 0.57 5.40
N VAL A 50 -20.58 0.02 6.53
CA VAL A 50 -20.26 -1.33 7.01
C VAL A 50 -21.14 -2.42 6.35
N ALA A 51 -22.33 -2.07 5.83
CA ALA A 51 -23.28 -3.05 5.32
C ALA A 51 -22.83 -3.73 4.02
N GLU A 52 -22.26 -2.96 3.07
CA GLU A 52 -21.82 -3.50 1.77
C GLU A 52 -20.67 -4.53 1.90
N PRO A 53 -19.57 -4.27 2.65
CA PRO A 53 -18.52 -5.26 2.86
C PRO A 53 -18.99 -6.49 3.64
N ALA A 54 -19.94 -6.34 4.57
CA ALA A 54 -20.45 -7.43 5.38
C ALA A 54 -21.34 -8.38 4.55
N VAL A 55 -22.24 -7.84 3.72
CA VAL A 55 -23.06 -8.64 2.79
C VAL A 55 -22.16 -9.43 1.84
N GLU A 56 -21.13 -8.79 1.30
CA GLU A 56 -20.22 -9.44 0.37
C GLU A 56 -19.37 -10.53 1.03
N LEU A 57 -18.93 -10.31 2.27
CA LEU A 57 -18.26 -11.32 3.08
C LEU A 57 -19.18 -12.53 3.32
N VAL A 58 -20.45 -12.31 3.70
CA VAL A 58 -21.41 -13.41 3.89
C VAL A 58 -21.63 -14.16 2.58
N LYS A 59 -21.89 -13.45 1.48
CA LYS A 59 -22.10 -14.04 0.14
C LYS A 59 -20.90 -14.91 -0.28
N THR A 60 -19.69 -14.38 -0.13
CA THR A 60 -18.45 -15.07 -0.51
C THR A 60 -18.23 -16.34 0.34
N LEU A 61 -18.40 -16.25 1.66
CA LEU A 61 -18.16 -17.38 2.55
C LEU A 61 -19.28 -18.43 2.51
N SER A 62 -20.48 -18.05 2.09
CA SER A 62 -21.62 -18.98 1.94
C SER A 62 -21.31 -20.09 0.94
N GLY A 63 -20.63 -19.80 -0.17
CA GLY A 63 -20.24 -20.83 -1.14
C GLY A 63 -19.23 -21.85 -0.58
N VAL A 64 -18.29 -21.39 0.26
CA VAL A 64 -17.36 -22.27 0.98
C VAL A 64 -18.14 -23.13 1.98
N ALA A 65 -19.01 -22.51 2.77
CA ALA A 65 -19.81 -23.21 3.76
C ALA A 65 -20.73 -24.27 3.11
N GLU A 66 -21.42 -23.92 2.03
CA GLU A 66 -22.27 -24.84 1.26
C GLU A 66 -21.47 -26.04 0.74
N TYR A 67 -20.29 -25.81 0.15
CA TYR A 67 -19.43 -26.90 -0.30
C TYR A 67 -19.13 -27.89 0.83
N TRP A 68 -18.70 -27.41 2.00
CA TRP A 68 -18.33 -28.30 3.11
C TRP A 68 -19.54 -28.95 3.80
N MET A 69 -20.68 -28.26 3.88
CA MET A 69 -21.88 -28.75 4.56
C MET A 69 -22.77 -29.67 3.70
N THR A 70 -22.67 -29.61 2.37
CA THR A 70 -23.49 -30.45 1.47
C THR A 70 -23.14 -31.94 1.50
N ASP A 71 -21.97 -32.30 2.02
CA ASP A 71 -21.51 -33.68 2.15
C ASP A 71 -21.05 -33.98 3.58
N PRO A 72 -21.80 -34.82 4.31
CA PRO A 72 -21.47 -35.19 5.69
C PRO A 72 -20.07 -35.78 5.84
N GLN A 73 -19.55 -36.50 4.84
CA GLN A 73 -18.23 -37.11 4.92
C GLN A 73 -17.13 -36.05 4.89
N ARG A 74 -17.22 -35.07 3.97
CA ARG A 74 -16.27 -33.94 3.89
C ARG A 74 -16.29 -33.09 5.16
N SER A 75 -17.48 -32.80 5.70
CA SER A 75 -17.64 -32.12 6.98
C SER A 75 -16.97 -32.89 8.13
N LEU A 76 -17.17 -34.21 8.20
CA LEU A 76 -16.58 -35.05 9.23
C LEU A 76 -15.04 -35.10 9.11
N GLU A 77 -14.50 -35.22 7.90
CA GLU A 77 -13.06 -35.20 7.64
C GLU A 77 -12.43 -33.88 8.09
N ALA A 78 -13.03 -32.74 7.71
CA ALA A 78 -12.57 -31.40 8.10
C ALA A 78 -12.58 -31.20 9.62
N GLN A 79 -13.64 -31.64 10.30
CA GLN A 79 -13.76 -31.58 11.77
C GLN A 79 -12.75 -32.51 12.44
N THR A 80 -12.58 -33.74 11.94
CA THR A 80 -11.64 -34.72 12.49
C THR A 80 -10.20 -34.21 12.38
N HIS A 81 -9.82 -33.61 11.25
CA HIS A 81 -8.51 -33.01 11.08
C HIS A 81 -8.26 -31.87 12.08
N LEU A 82 -9.24 -30.97 12.28
CA LEU A 82 -9.16 -29.88 13.26
C LEU A 82 -9.01 -30.43 14.69
N MET A 83 -9.88 -31.36 15.08
CA MET A 83 -9.87 -31.95 16.43
C MET A 83 -8.56 -32.67 16.70
N THR A 84 -8.04 -33.45 15.74
CA THR A 84 -6.75 -34.14 15.87
C THR A 84 -5.60 -33.15 16.02
N SER A 85 -5.61 -32.06 15.25
CA SER A 85 -4.57 -31.02 15.31
C SER A 85 -4.59 -30.26 16.65
N LEU A 86 -5.77 -29.84 17.11
CA LEU A 86 -5.95 -29.18 18.41
C LEU A 86 -5.60 -30.12 19.57
N PHE A 87 -5.99 -31.39 19.50
CA PHE A 87 -5.61 -32.40 20.49
C PHE A 87 -4.09 -32.60 20.53
N GLY A 88 -3.42 -32.57 19.38
CA GLY A 88 -1.96 -32.59 19.29
C GLY A 88 -1.31 -31.40 19.98
N VAL A 89 -1.84 -30.18 19.80
CA VAL A 89 -1.38 -28.97 20.51
C VAL A 89 -1.60 -29.10 22.02
N TRP A 90 -2.76 -29.59 22.44
CA TRP A 90 -3.08 -29.81 23.85
C TRP A 90 -2.16 -30.84 24.51
N MET A 91 -1.93 -31.99 23.87
CA MET A 91 -1.01 -33.04 24.36
C MET A 91 0.44 -32.53 24.47
N LYS A 92 0.91 -31.76 23.49
CA LYS A 92 2.24 -31.12 23.54
C LYS A 92 2.35 -30.10 24.67
N SER A 93 1.27 -29.37 24.95
CA SER A 93 1.22 -28.39 26.05
C SER A 93 1.21 -29.08 27.42
N LEU A 94 0.45 -30.17 27.56
CA LEU A 94 0.41 -30.98 28.78
C LEU A 94 1.74 -31.67 29.08
N SER A 95 2.43 -32.20 28.07
CA SER A 95 3.73 -32.85 28.25
C SER A 95 4.80 -31.85 28.70
N ARG A 96 4.77 -30.61 28.21
CA ARG A 96 5.63 -29.52 28.69
C ARG A 96 5.37 -29.14 30.15
N LEU A 97 4.12 -29.20 30.60
CA LEU A 97 3.77 -28.92 32.00
C LEU A 97 4.17 -30.05 32.97
N SER A 98 4.17 -31.30 32.50
CA SER A 98 4.38 -32.48 33.34
C SER A 98 5.83 -33.01 33.36
N MET A 99 6.69 -32.60 32.43
CA MET A 99 8.12 -32.95 32.45
C MET A 99 8.92 -32.11 33.47
N PRO A 100 9.88 -32.70 34.22
CA PRO A 100 10.89 -31.93 34.96
C PRO A 100 11.70 -31.07 34.00
N ALA A 101 12.23 -29.94 34.47
CA ALA A 101 13.02 -28.99 33.69
C ALA A 101 14.26 -29.64 33.02
N GLN A 102 14.07 -30.33 31.91
CA GLN A 102 15.10 -30.54 30.91
C GLN A 102 15.17 -29.28 30.07
N THR A 103 16.39 -28.93 29.65
CA THR A 103 16.68 -27.82 28.75
C THR A 103 15.62 -27.77 27.65
N PRO A 104 14.81 -26.69 27.58
CA PRO A 104 13.82 -26.58 26.52
C PRO A 104 14.54 -26.71 25.17
N PRO A 105 13.95 -27.39 24.18
CA PRO A 105 14.52 -27.38 22.83
C PRO A 105 14.77 -25.92 22.42
N PRO A 106 15.85 -25.65 21.68
CA PRO A 106 16.18 -24.28 21.29
C PRO A 106 14.94 -23.64 20.67
N PRO A 107 14.57 -22.42 21.09
CA PRO A 107 13.35 -21.78 20.64
C PRO A 107 13.37 -21.74 19.11
N GLU A 108 12.35 -22.33 18.48
CA GLU A 108 12.20 -22.19 17.05
C GLU A 108 12.09 -20.69 16.73
N PRO A 109 12.81 -20.20 15.70
CA PRO A 109 12.73 -18.80 15.34
C PRO A 109 11.29 -18.45 15.00
N ILE A 110 10.75 -17.48 15.75
CA ILE A 110 9.39 -16.99 15.56
C ILE A 110 9.34 -16.25 14.22
N LYS A 111 8.73 -16.88 13.22
CA LYS A 111 8.56 -16.29 11.88
C LYS A 111 7.61 -15.09 11.92
N ASP A 112 6.54 -15.17 12.70
CA ASP A 112 5.54 -14.11 12.84
C ASP A 112 5.92 -13.15 13.98
N LYS A 113 6.38 -11.95 13.60
CA LYS A 113 6.83 -10.92 14.54
C LYS A 113 5.76 -10.47 15.54
N ARG A 114 4.47 -10.73 15.30
CA ARG A 114 3.40 -10.45 16.28
C ARG A 114 3.58 -11.26 17.57
N PHE A 115 4.25 -12.41 17.48
CA PHE A 115 4.55 -13.30 18.60
C PHE A 115 5.98 -13.13 19.13
N ALA A 116 6.66 -12.01 18.86
CA ALA A 116 8.08 -11.83 19.21
C ALA A 116 8.40 -11.81 20.71
N ASP A 117 7.41 -11.58 21.58
CA ASP A 117 7.60 -11.63 23.03
C ASP A 117 7.97 -13.05 23.49
N ALA A 118 9.00 -13.18 24.34
CA ALA A 118 9.51 -14.49 24.76
C ALA A 118 8.45 -15.34 25.50
N ASP A 119 7.46 -14.72 26.14
CA ASP A 119 6.42 -15.45 26.88
C ASP A 119 5.45 -16.21 25.97
N TRP A 120 5.40 -15.90 24.67
CA TRP A 120 4.70 -16.71 23.68
C TRP A 120 5.28 -18.11 23.48
N GLN A 121 6.50 -18.35 23.98
CA GLN A 121 7.15 -19.66 23.98
C GLN A 121 7.42 -20.17 25.39
N ARG A 122 7.76 -19.27 26.34
CA ARG A 122 8.13 -19.64 27.70
C ARG A 122 6.93 -19.97 28.59
N ASN A 123 5.82 -19.27 28.42
CA ASN A 123 4.63 -19.47 29.24
C ASN A 123 3.69 -20.50 28.57
N PRO A 124 3.38 -21.63 29.21
CA PRO A 124 2.57 -22.69 28.62
C PRO A 124 1.17 -22.26 28.17
N PHE A 125 0.55 -21.29 28.86
CA PHE A 125 -0.76 -20.77 28.50
C PHE A 125 -0.71 -19.97 27.19
N PHE A 126 0.23 -19.03 27.07
CA PHE A 126 0.37 -18.21 25.86
C PHE A 126 0.88 -19.03 24.68
N ASP A 127 1.77 -20.00 24.92
CA ASP A 127 2.23 -20.93 23.87
C ASP A 127 1.08 -21.81 23.34
N PHE A 128 0.20 -22.33 24.23
CA PHE A 128 -1.01 -23.03 23.81
C PHE A 128 -1.92 -22.15 22.95
N LEU A 129 -2.21 -20.92 23.37
CA LEU A 129 -3.04 -19.97 22.61
C LEU A 129 -2.46 -19.67 21.24
N ARG A 130 -1.13 -19.42 21.16
CA ARG A 130 -0.44 -19.20 19.89
C ARG A 130 -0.56 -20.40 18.97
N GLN A 131 -0.30 -21.60 19.46
CA GLN A 131 -0.36 -22.81 18.65
C GLN A 131 -1.79 -23.14 18.21
N ALA A 132 -2.78 -23.02 19.10
CA ALA A 132 -4.18 -23.22 18.77
C ALA A 132 -4.65 -22.22 17.70
N TYR A 133 -4.25 -20.95 17.81
CA TYR A 133 -4.51 -19.93 16.81
C TYR A 133 -3.92 -20.26 15.43
N LEU A 134 -2.65 -20.70 15.40
CA LEU A 134 -1.99 -21.06 14.14
C LEU A 134 -2.67 -22.26 13.46
N VAL A 135 -3.07 -23.27 14.24
CA VAL A 135 -3.82 -24.43 13.73
C VAL A 135 -5.19 -24.01 13.20
N LEU A 136 -5.93 -23.17 13.93
CA LEU A 136 -7.25 -22.70 13.50
C LEU A 136 -7.16 -21.84 12.24
N SER A 137 -6.13 -21.00 12.13
CA SER A 137 -5.92 -20.13 10.96
C SER A 137 -5.56 -20.95 9.73
N ASP A 138 -4.62 -21.88 9.84
CA ASP A 138 -4.24 -22.80 8.77
C ASP A 138 -5.41 -23.69 8.33
N TRP A 139 -6.19 -24.20 9.29
CA TRP A 139 -7.39 -24.97 9.00
C TRP A 139 -8.42 -24.15 8.22
N ALA A 140 -8.70 -22.91 8.64
CA ALA A 140 -9.67 -22.05 7.97
C ALA A 140 -9.23 -21.69 6.54
N GLU A 141 -7.94 -21.41 6.32
CA GLU A 141 -7.40 -21.17 4.97
C GLU A 141 -7.53 -22.42 4.09
N LYS A 142 -7.16 -23.60 4.61
CA LYS A 142 -7.28 -24.88 3.89
C LYS A 142 -8.71 -25.25 3.53
N LEU A 143 -9.71 -24.85 4.31
CA LEU A 143 -11.11 -25.03 3.92
C LEU A 143 -11.40 -24.32 2.60
N VAL A 144 -10.91 -23.09 2.43
CA VAL A 144 -11.11 -22.31 1.21
C VAL A 144 -10.29 -22.88 0.05
N GLU A 145 -9.02 -23.23 0.29
CA GLU A 145 -8.12 -23.76 -0.75
C GLU A 145 -8.64 -25.07 -1.34
N ASN A 146 -9.17 -25.96 -0.49
CA ASN A 146 -9.66 -27.28 -0.89
C ASN A 146 -11.11 -27.28 -1.37
N THR A 147 -11.79 -26.13 -1.41
CA THR A 147 -13.12 -26.02 -2.03
C THR A 147 -13.04 -26.17 -3.55
N GLN A 148 -13.65 -27.24 -4.05
CA GLN A 148 -13.74 -27.55 -5.49
C GLN A 148 -14.90 -26.81 -6.15
N GLY A 149 -14.79 -26.55 -7.46
CA GLY A 149 -15.85 -25.92 -8.25
C GLY A 149 -15.97 -24.40 -8.10
N MET A 150 -15.22 -23.79 -7.19
CA MET A 150 -15.13 -22.33 -7.04
C MET A 150 -14.13 -21.75 -8.04
N ASP A 151 -14.52 -20.67 -8.72
CA ASP A 151 -13.62 -19.95 -9.62
C ASP A 151 -12.46 -19.28 -8.85
N GLU A 152 -11.38 -18.96 -9.56
CA GLU A 152 -10.15 -18.43 -8.95
C GLU A 152 -10.38 -17.09 -8.22
N HIS A 153 -11.28 -16.25 -8.75
CA HIS A 153 -11.56 -14.94 -8.17
C HIS A 153 -12.35 -15.07 -6.86
N ALA A 154 -13.40 -15.89 -6.83
CA ALA A 154 -14.15 -16.19 -5.62
C ALA A 154 -13.26 -16.85 -4.55
N ARG A 155 -12.37 -17.77 -4.94
CA ARG A 155 -11.41 -18.40 -4.00
C ARG A 155 -10.47 -17.36 -3.38
N HIS A 156 -9.92 -16.47 -4.20
CA HIS A 156 -9.05 -15.41 -3.73
C HIS A 156 -9.77 -14.45 -2.77
N LYS A 157 -11.02 -14.08 -3.10
CA LYS A 157 -11.90 -13.26 -2.26
C LYS A 157 -12.21 -13.93 -0.91
N ALA A 158 -12.52 -15.22 -0.92
CA ALA A 158 -12.77 -16.02 0.29
C ALA A 158 -11.51 -16.12 1.17
N LEU A 159 -10.35 -16.40 0.58
CA LEU A 159 -9.07 -16.44 1.29
C LEU A 159 -8.75 -15.09 1.94
N PHE A 160 -8.96 -14.00 1.22
CA PHE A 160 -8.81 -12.65 1.74
C PHE A 160 -9.68 -12.44 2.99
N TYR A 161 -10.99 -12.70 2.93
CA TYR A 161 -11.87 -12.51 4.08
C TYR A 161 -11.56 -13.43 5.25
N VAL A 162 -11.23 -14.71 5.00
CA VAL A 162 -10.81 -15.64 6.05
C VAL A 162 -9.56 -15.11 6.77
N ARG A 163 -8.55 -14.64 6.04
CA ARG A 163 -7.35 -14.02 6.62
C ARG A 163 -7.66 -12.78 7.44
N GLN A 164 -8.61 -11.95 7.01
CA GLN A 164 -9.04 -10.79 7.78
C GLN A 164 -9.72 -11.20 9.10
N MET A 165 -10.58 -12.22 9.06
CA MET A 165 -11.26 -12.74 10.25
C MET A 165 -10.27 -13.40 11.22
N THR A 166 -9.37 -14.25 10.73
CA THR A 166 -8.35 -14.89 11.58
C THR A 166 -7.35 -13.85 12.10
N ALA A 167 -6.99 -12.82 11.33
CA ALA A 167 -6.17 -11.72 11.83
C ALA A 167 -6.87 -10.96 12.96
N ALA A 168 -8.18 -10.72 12.86
CA ALA A 168 -8.97 -10.06 13.89
C ALA A 168 -9.08 -10.88 15.19
N LEU A 169 -9.28 -12.19 15.06
CA LEU A 169 -9.39 -13.12 16.18
C LEU A 169 -8.03 -13.53 16.78
N SER A 170 -6.93 -12.94 16.31
CA SER A 170 -5.60 -13.27 16.81
C SER A 170 -5.48 -12.97 18.32
N PRO A 171 -4.90 -13.88 19.12
CA PRO A 171 -4.76 -13.69 20.56
C PRO A 171 -3.85 -12.49 20.91
N VAL A 172 -3.07 -11.99 19.97
CA VAL A 172 -2.25 -10.77 20.16
C VAL A 172 -3.10 -9.50 20.28
N ASN A 173 -4.36 -9.52 19.84
CA ASN A 173 -5.23 -8.34 19.79
C ASN A 173 -6.03 -8.08 21.08
N PHE A 174 -5.93 -8.96 22.08
CA PHE A 174 -6.72 -8.85 23.31
C PHE A 174 -5.82 -8.81 24.54
N VAL A 175 -6.15 -7.95 25.50
CA VAL A 175 -5.38 -7.74 26.73
C VAL A 175 -5.15 -9.04 27.50
N MET A 176 -6.19 -9.88 27.62
CA MET A 176 -6.14 -11.10 28.44
C MET A 176 -5.31 -12.24 27.80
N THR A 177 -5.13 -12.21 26.49
CA THR A 177 -4.47 -13.28 25.74
C THR A 177 -3.11 -12.87 25.18
N ASN A 178 -2.72 -11.61 25.31
CA ASN A 178 -1.41 -11.11 24.89
C ASN A 178 -0.52 -10.88 26.14
N PRO A 179 0.61 -11.59 26.27
CA PRO A 179 1.46 -11.50 27.46
C PRO A 179 2.00 -10.09 27.68
N GLN A 180 2.41 -9.41 26.61
CA GLN A 180 2.95 -8.06 26.70
C GLN A 180 1.88 -7.05 27.13
N LEU A 181 0.68 -7.12 26.55
CA LEU A 181 -0.43 -6.23 26.93
C LEU A 181 -0.90 -6.48 28.36
N TYR A 182 -0.99 -7.74 28.76
CA TYR A 182 -1.41 -8.11 30.10
C TYR A 182 -0.44 -7.53 31.13
N ARG A 183 0.87 -7.79 30.97
CA ARG A 183 1.90 -7.28 31.89
C ARG A 183 1.89 -5.75 31.95
N GLU A 184 1.77 -5.08 30.81
CA GLU A 184 1.66 -3.61 30.75
C GLU A 184 0.42 -3.10 31.51
N THR A 185 -0.72 -3.75 31.32
CA THR A 185 -1.99 -3.38 31.97
C THR A 185 -1.91 -3.57 33.49
N VAL A 186 -1.31 -4.68 33.93
CA VAL A 186 -1.07 -4.95 35.35
C VAL A 186 -0.06 -3.95 35.93
N ALA A 187 1.06 -3.71 35.25
CA ALA A 187 2.13 -2.84 35.72
C ALA A 187 1.69 -1.37 35.84
N THR A 188 0.77 -0.93 34.98
CA THR A 188 0.26 0.44 34.97
C THR A 188 -1.10 0.58 35.66
N SER A 189 -1.59 -0.47 36.34
CA SER A 189 -2.93 -0.52 36.93
C SER A 189 -4.01 -0.04 35.96
N GLY A 190 -3.94 -0.43 34.69
CA GLY A 190 -4.89 -0.06 33.63
C GLY A 190 -4.75 1.35 33.05
N ALA A 191 -3.75 2.14 33.46
CA ALA A 191 -3.56 3.49 32.94
C ALA A 191 -3.25 3.52 31.42
N ASN A 192 -2.59 2.48 30.91
CA ASN A 192 -2.40 2.25 29.46
C ASN A 192 -3.74 2.26 28.70
N LEU A 193 -4.77 1.59 29.23
CA LEU A 193 -6.09 1.51 28.61
C LEU A 193 -6.82 2.86 28.67
N VAL A 194 -6.67 3.62 29.75
CA VAL A 194 -7.26 4.98 29.83
C VAL A 194 -6.71 5.86 28.73
N LYS A 195 -5.39 5.91 28.58
CA LYS A 195 -4.72 6.70 27.55
C LYS A 195 -5.11 6.21 26.15
N GLY A 196 -5.12 4.90 25.94
CA GLY A 196 -5.48 4.28 24.68
C GLY A 196 -6.93 4.51 24.25
N MET A 197 -7.89 4.34 25.16
CA MET A 197 -9.31 4.58 24.87
C MET A 197 -9.62 6.06 24.67
N LYS A 198 -8.89 6.96 25.35
CA LYS A 198 -8.96 8.40 25.05
C LYS A 198 -8.53 8.68 23.61
N MET A 199 -7.41 8.11 23.16
CA MET A 199 -6.96 8.25 21.77
C MET A 199 -8.00 7.66 20.79
N PHE A 200 -8.57 6.50 21.09
CA PHE A 200 -9.64 5.91 20.28
C PHE A 200 -10.86 6.84 20.15
N ALA A 201 -11.29 7.46 21.25
CA ALA A 201 -12.40 8.41 21.23
C ALA A 201 -12.09 9.67 20.40
N GLU A 202 -10.86 10.18 20.50
CA GLU A 202 -10.38 11.30 19.67
C GLU A 202 -10.35 10.92 18.17
N ASP A 203 -9.90 9.72 17.81
CA ASP A 203 -9.83 9.22 16.42
C ASP A 203 -11.24 9.04 15.82
N MET A 204 -12.18 8.54 16.61
CA MET A 204 -13.60 8.43 16.25
C MET A 204 -14.23 9.82 16.04
N ALA A 205 -13.92 10.78 16.91
CA ALA A 205 -14.39 12.15 16.77
C ALA A 205 -13.79 12.85 15.54
N ALA A 206 -12.49 12.66 15.30
CA ALA A 206 -11.79 13.22 14.14
C ALA A 206 -12.32 12.66 12.80
N GLY A 207 -12.79 11.41 12.78
CA GLY A 207 -13.46 10.81 11.63
C GLY A 207 -14.97 11.05 11.57
N GLN A 208 -15.53 11.93 12.41
CA GLN A 208 -16.95 12.29 12.42
C GLN A 208 -17.89 11.06 12.51
N GLY A 209 -17.50 10.06 13.31
CA GLY A 209 -18.25 8.80 13.49
C GLY A 209 -17.76 7.63 12.63
N GLU A 210 -16.76 7.83 11.78
CA GLU A 210 -15.90 6.77 11.23
C GLU A 210 -14.56 6.74 11.99
N LEU A 211 -13.93 5.56 12.12
CA LEU A 211 -12.64 5.45 12.82
C LEU A 211 -11.51 5.96 11.93
N ARG A 212 -10.92 7.11 12.28
CA ARG A 212 -9.75 7.67 11.59
C ARG A 212 -8.47 7.44 12.42
N MET A 213 -7.83 6.29 12.22
CA MET A 213 -6.60 5.92 12.93
C MET A 213 -5.46 6.93 12.68
N ARG A 214 -4.94 7.56 13.72
CA ARG A 214 -3.75 8.43 13.66
C ARG A 214 -2.48 7.59 13.62
N GLN A 215 -2.19 6.96 12.47
CA GLN A 215 -1.04 6.06 12.28
C GLN A 215 0.33 6.72 12.53
N THR A 216 0.42 8.05 12.57
CA THR A 216 1.64 8.83 12.80
C THR A 216 1.30 10.14 13.54
N ASP A 217 2.26 10.72 14.23
CA ASP A 217 2.14 12.10 14.75
C ASP A 217 2.25 13.11 13.61
N THR A 218 1.10 13.57 13.10
CA THR A 218 1.03 14.52 11.99
C THR A 218 1.49 15.93 12.36
N SER A 219 1.55 16.28 13.66
CA SER A 219 2.02 17.60 14.10
C SER A 219 3.51 17.83 13.81
N LYS A 220 4.26 16.75 13.55
CA LYS A 220 5.69 16.78 13.27
C LYS A 220 6.02 16.98 11.80
N PHE A 221 5.04 17.01 10.90
CA PHE A 221 5.28 17.05 9.46
C PHE A 221 4.55 18.21 8.79
N ALA A 222 5.27 18.94 7.95
CA ALA A 222 4.77 20.04 7.14
C ALA A 222 5.51 20.07 5.80
N LEU A 223 4.74 19.95 4.72
CA LEU A 223 5.24 20.02 3.34
C LEU A 223 5.88 21.39 3.08
N GLY A 224 7.02 21.40 2.40
CA GLY A 224 7.85 22.58 2.16
C GLY A 224 8.62 23.09 3.38
N THR A 225 8.42 22.52 4.58
CA THR A 225 9.16 22.91 5.81
C THR A 225 10.09 21.81 6.30
N ASN A 226 9.59 20.58 6.43
CA ASN A 226 10.41 19.42 6.79
C ASN A 226 10.16 18.16 5.94
N MET A 227 9.28 18.27 4.95
CA MET A 227 9.08 17.26 3.90
C MET A 227 8.94 17.91 2.53
N ALA A 228 9.22 17.17 1.45
CA ALA A 228 9.22 17.71 0.08
C ALA A 228 10.14 18.95 -0.05
N LEU A 229 11.39 18.79 0.39
CA LEU A 229 12.34 19.88 0.56
C LEU A 229 13.29 20.10 -0.62
N THR A 230 13.21 19.27 -1.66
CA THR A 230 14.13 19.44 -2.78
C THR A 230 13.84 20.78 -3.46
N PRO A 231 14.81 21.73 -3.54
CA PRO A 231 14.55 23.06 -4.07
C PRO A 231 14.10 23.01 -5.53
N GLY A 232 13.08 23.80 -5.86
CA GLY A 232 12.49 23.81 -7.19
C GLY A 232 11.45 24.91 -7.35
N LYS A 233 10.92 25.06 -8.56
CA LYS A 233 9.88 26.03 -8.91
C LYS A 233 8.75 25.35 -9.66
N VAL A 234 7.51 25.77 -9.39
CA VAL A 234 6.39 25.51 -10.29
C VAL A 234 6.58 26.38 -11.53
N VAL A 235 6.72 25.76 -12.70
CA VAL A 235 7.04 26.46 -13.97
C VAL A 235 5.88 26.47 -14.96
N ALA A 236 4.86 25.66 -14.72
CA ALA A 236 3.61 25.66 -15.48
C ALA A 236 2.47 25.06 -14.64
N GLN A 237 1.24 25.39 -14.98
CA GLN A 237 0.03 24.90 -14.31
C GLN A 237 -1.11 24.74 -15.33
N SER A 238 -1.85 23.65 -15.22
CA SER A 238 -3.12 23.38 -15.91
C SER A 238 -4.23 23.15 -14.87
N ASP A 239 -5.44 22.83 -15.35
CA ASP A 239 -6.54 22.46 -14.46
C ASP A 239 -6.26 21.17 -13.68
N VAL A 240 -5.44 20.26 -14.23
CA VAL A 240 -5.22 18.92 -13.63
C VAL A 240 -3.87 18.76 -12.95
N CYS A 241 -2.88 19.62 -13.22
CA CYS A 241 -1.58 19.53 -12.58
C CYS A 241 -0.78 20.84 -12.53
N GLU A 242 0.15 20.91 -11.60
CA GLU A 242 1.32 21.78 -11.62
C GLU A 242 2.53 21.00 -12.16
N VAL A 243 3.40 21.65 -12.93
CA VAL A 243 4.68 21.09 -13.38
C VAL A 243 5.80 21.76 -12.62
N ILE A 244 6.50 20.98 -11.80
CA ILE A 244 7.62 21.43 -10.98
C ILE A 244 8.93 21.12 -11.71
N GLN A 245 9.84 22.09 -11.81
CA GLN A 245 11.23 21.87 -12.20
C GLN A 245 12.14 22.10 -11.00
N TYR A 246 12.99 21.12 -10.68
CA TYR A 246 13.92 21.22 -9.55
C TYR A 246 15.19 21.97 -9.92
N GLU A 247 15.79 22.64 -8.93
CA GLU A 247 17.07 23.33 -9.07
C GLU A 247 18.21 22.31 -9.25
N PRO A 248 19.16 22.55 -10.17
CA PRO A 248 20.27 21.62 -10.38
C PRO A 248 21.26 21.65 -9.19
N ALA A 249 21.73 20.47 -8.77
CA ALA A 249 22.78 20.35 -7.75
C ALA A 249 24.20 20.15 -8.34
N THR A 250 24.33 20.14 -9.67
CA THR A 250 25.59 19.91 -10.39
C THR A 250 25.79 20.94 -11.50
N ASP A 251 27.04 21.29 -11.81
CA ASP A 251 27.37 22.25 -12.89
C ASP A 251 26.96 21.76 -14.29
N LYS A 252 26.92 20.43 -14.47
CA LYS A 252 26.51 19.78 -15.71
C LYS A 252 25.45 18.71 -15.44
N VAL A 253 24.43 18.71 -16.29
CA VAL A 253 23.29 17.79 -16.22
C VAL A 253 23.17 16.98 -17.50
N LEU A 254 22.50 15.83 -17.46
CA LEU A 254 22.18 15.04 -18.64
C LEU A 254 21.39 15.88 -19.64
N LYS A 255 21.75 15.75 -20.92
CA LYS A 255 21.15 16.51 -22.01
C LYS A 255 19.65 16.23 -22.05
N ARG A 256 19.25 14.97 -22.01
CA ARG A 256 17.84 14.57 -21.98
C ARG A 256 17.24 14.81 -20.58
N PRO A 257 16.20 15.64 -20.44
CA PRO A 257 15.54 15.85 -19.15
C PRO A 257 14.79 14.61 -18.68
N LEU A 258 14.48 14.58 -17.38
CA LEU A 258 13.70 13.54 -16.72
C LEU A 258 12.33 14.08 -16.33
N LEU A 259 11.25 13.48 -16.80
CA LEU A 259 9.88 13.80 -16.42
C LEU A 259 9.30 12.68 -15.56
N ILE A 260 8.80 13.00 -14.37
CA ILE A 260 8.20 12.05 -13.44
C ILE A 260 6.69 12.26 -13.40
N CYS A 261 5.95 11.20 -13.70
CA CYS A 261 4.50 11.05 -13.63
C CYS A 261 4.15 10.19 -12.40
N PRO A 262 3.99 10.80 -11.21
CA PRO A 262 3.64 10.09 -9.98
C PRO A 262 2.16 9.62 -10.01
N PRO A 263 1.74 8.77 -9.07
CA PRO A 263 0.32 8.50 -8.89
C PRO A 263 -0.42 9.76 -8.41
N TRP A 264 -1.71 9.87 -8.76
CA TRP A 264 -2.65 10.81 -8.13
C TRP A 264 -3.47 10.17 -7.00
N ILE A 265 -3.34 8.84 -6.81
CA ILE A 265 -3.80 8.15 -5.60
C ILE A 265 -2.70 8.38 -4.56
N ASN A 266 -3.00 9.24 -3.59
CA ASN A 266 -2.04 9.95 -2.74
C ASN A 266 -1.14 10.90 -3.55
N LYS A 267 -0.24 11.62 -2.86
CA LYS A 267 0.50 12.77 -3.42
C LYS A 267 1.92 12.41 -3.86
N PHE A 268 2.50 13.22 -4.75
CA PHE A 268 3.79 12.90 -5.39
C PHE A 268 4.98 12.81 -4.43
N TYR A 269 4.91 13.46 -3.26
CA TYR A 269 6.04 13.63 -2.35
C TYR A 269 6.51 12.33 -1.68
N ILE A 270 5.88 11.19 -1.99
CA ILE A 270 6.47 9.87 -1.70
C ILE A 270 7.85 9.68 -2.32
N LEU A 271 8.12 10.35 -3.44
CA LEU A 271 9.43 10.37 -4.10
C LEU A 271 10.35 11.49 -3.57
N ASP A 272 9.88 12.34 -2.66
CA ASP A 272 10.60 13.45 -2.04
C ASP A 272 10.23 13.62 -0.55
N LEU A 273 10.28 12.53 0.24
CA LEU A 273 9.80 12.54 1.64
C LEU A 273 10.62 13.50 2.51
N ASN A 274 11.84 13.10 2.82
CA ASN A 274 12.83 13.90 3.52
C ASN A 274 14.16 13.82 2.75
N PRO A 275 15.16 14.67 3.04
CA PRO A 275 16.39 14.70 2.25
C PRO A 275 17.13 13.36 2.17
N GLU A 276 17.05 12.50 3.19
CA GLU A 276 17.67 11.17 3.20
C GLU A 276 16.86 10.12 2.43
N LYS A 277 15.57 10.37 2.19
CA LYS A 277 14.60 9.47 1.52
C LYS A 277 13.98 10.10 0.28
N SER A 278 14.73 10.94 -0.43
CA SER A 278 14.26 11.61 -1.64
C SER A 278 14.93 11.01 -2.88
N PHE A 279 14.11 10.32 -3.69
CA PHE A 279 14.53 9.86 -5.02
C PHE A 279 14.71 11.04 -5.97
N ILE A 280 13.85 12.06 -5.86
CA ILE A 280 13.95 13.28 -6.66
C ILE A 280 15.28 14.00 -6.40
N LYS A 281 15.64 14.19 -5.11
CA LYS A 281 16.93 14.75 -4.73
C LYS A 281 18.08 13.92 -5.28
N TYR A 282 18.02 12.59 -5.14
CA TYR A 282 19.03 11.70 -5.71
C TYR A 282 19.19 11.91 -7.22
N CYS A 283 18.11 11.99 -7.99
CA CYS A 283 18.19 12.27 -9.43
C CYS A 283 18.85 13.62 -9.74
N VAL A 284 18.50 14.66 -8.99
CA VAL A 284 19.13 15.98 -9.12
C VAL A 284 20.63 15.91 -8.81
N ASP A 285 21.02 15.21 -7.74
CA ASP A 285 22.41 15.01 -7.33
C ASP A 285 23.21 14.18 -8.36
N GLN A 286 22.57 13.25 -9.08
CA GLN A 286 23.19 12.51 -10.19
C GLN A 286 23.30 13.34 -11.49
N GLY A 287 22.79 14.56 -11.48
CA GLY A 287 22.83 15.50 -12.59
C GLY A 287 21.72 15.28 -13.62
N HIS A 288 20.50 14.92 -13.21
CA HIS A 288 19.33 15.02 -14.08
C HIS A 288 18.72 16.43 -14.01
N THR A 289 18.17 16.94 -15.12
CA THR A 289 17.17 18.01 -15.04
C THR A 289 15.82 17.36 -14.77
N VAL A 290 15.31 17.49 -13.54
CA VAL A 290 14.12 16.76 -13.08
C VAL A 290 12.88 17.64 -13.14
N PHE A 291 11.83 17.11 -13.75
CA PHE A 291 10.47 17.65 -13.74
C PHE A 291 9.52 16.66 -13.09
N VAL A 292 8.55 17.14 -12.31
CA VAL A 292 7.51 16.32 -11.68
C VAL A 292 6.14 16.91 -11.98
N ILE A 293 5.18 16.03 -12.32
CA ILE A 293 3.76 16.37 -12.39
C ILE A 293 3.18 16.29 -10.97
N SER A 294 2.74 17.42 -10.42
CA SER A 294 2.00 17.51 -9.16
C SER A 294 0.51 17.61 -9.46
N TRP A 295 -0.21 16.49 -9.29
CA TRP A 295 -1.63 16.41 -9.62
C TRP A 295 -2.51 17.24 -8.68
N VAL A 296 -3.58 17.81 -9.23
CA VAL A 296 -4.64 18.49 -8.46
C VAL A 296 -5.35 17.48 -7.55
N ASN A 297 -5.85 17.94 -6.40
CA ASN A 297 -6.83 17.19 -5.62
C ASN A 297 -8.24 17.52 -6.16
N PRO A 298 -8.90 16.61 -6.89
CA PRO A 298 -10.09 16.96 -7.65
C PRO A 298 -11.28 17.29 -6.75
N ASP A 299 -12.06 18.28 -7.17
CA ASP A 299 -13.38 18.61 -6.62
C ASP A 299 -14.47 18.43 -7.71
N GLN A 300 -15.68 18.92 -7.45
CA GLN A 300 -16.81 18.86 -8.38
C GLN A 300 -16.51 19.42 -9.78
N ARG A 301 -15.63 20.43 -9.90
CA ARG A 301 -15.27 21.04 -11.20
C ARG A 301 -14.51 20.06 -12.08
N HIS A 302 -13.84 19.08 -11.47
CA HIS A 302 -13.00 18.11 -12.15
C HIS A 302 -13.75 16.82 -12.47
N ALA A 303 -15.05 16.71 -12.19
CA ALA A 303 -15.81 15.47 -12.31
C ALA A 303 -15.72 14.82 -13.70
N GLY A 304 -15.69 15.66 -14.75
CA GLY A 304 -15.57 15.24 -16.15
C GLY A 304 -14.14 15.07 -16.66
N LYS A 305 -13.11 15.35 -15.84
CA LYS A 305 -11.71 15.10 -16.23
C LYS A 305 -11.49 13.59 -16.23
N ASP A 306 -11.44 13.02 -17.42
CA ASP A 306 -11.31 11.59 -17.68
C ASP A 306 -9.85 11.17 -17.88
N TRP A 307 -9.61 9.90 -18.23
CA TRP A 307 -8.26 9.37 -18.46
C TRP A 307 -7.52 10.10 -19.57
N LEU A 308 -8.23 10.51 -20.64
CA LEU A 308 -7.65 11.28 -21.73
C LEU A 308 -7.25 12.69 -21.27
N SER A 309 -8.05 13.32 -20.41
CA SER A 309 -7.75 14.63 -19.81
C SER A 309 -6.42 14.59 -19.04
N TYR A 310 -6.18 13.52 -18.27
CA TYR A 310 -4.90 13.35 -17.55
C TYR A 310 -3.71 13.14 -18.50
N ILE A 311 -3.93 12.56 -19.69
CA ILE A 311 -2.89 12.46 -20.73
C ILE A 311 -2.65 13.84 -21.37
N ARG A 312 -3.70 14.52 -21.84
CA ARG A 312 -3.59 15.76 -22.61
C ARG A 312 -3.18 16.96 -21.76
N GLU A 313 -3.86 17.16 -20.64
CA GLU A 313 -3.67 18.30 -19.76
C GLU A 313 -2.63 18.03 -18.66
N GLY A 314 -2.20 16.78 -18.53
CA GLY A 314 -1.14 16.35 -17.60
C GLY A 314 0.16 16.00 -18.32
N VAL A 315 0.22 14.80 -18.93
CA VAL A 315 1.46 14.27 -19.54
C VAL A 315 1.92 15.10 -20.73
N ASP A 316 1.05 15.38 -21.71
CA ASP A 316 1.38 16.16 -22.90
C ASP A 316 1.70 17.62 -22.54
N PHE A 317 0.92 18.21 -21.63
CA PHE A 317 1.20 19.53 -21.08
C PHE A 317 2.58 19.62 -20.40
N ALA A 318 2.97 18.59 -19.64
CA ALA A 318 4.28 18.52 -19.03
C ALA A 318 5.40 18.34 -20.07
N LEU A 319 5.18 17.54 -21.11
CA LEU A 319 6.13 17.40 -22.22
C LEU A 319 6.35 18.73 -22.96
N ASP A 320 5.27 19.47 -23.25
CA ASP A 320 5.35 20.82 -23.83
C ASP A 320 6.13 21.77 -22.93
N THR A 321 5.90 21.69 -21.62
CA THR A 321 6.58 22.50 -20.62
C THR A 321 8.08 22.21 -20.58
N VAL A 322 8.47 20.93 -20.61
CA VAL A 322 9.88 20.52 -20.64
C VAL A 322 10.56 21.03 -21.92
N GLU A 323 9.92 20.89 -23.08
CA GLU A 323 10.48 21.38 -24.34
C GLU A 323 10.66 22.90 -24.32
N LYS A 324 9.66 23.66 -23.82
CA LYS A 324 9.77 25.12 -23.66
C LYS A 324 10.87 25.54 -22.69
N ALA A 325 10.99 24.86 -21.54
CA ALA A 325 11.96 25.20 -20.51
C ALA A 325 13.41 24.86 -20.91
N THR A 326 13.61 23.79 -21.70
CA THR A 326 14.94 23.20 -21.93
C THR A 326 15.41 23.24 -23.37
N GLY A 327 14.51 23.41 -24.34
CA GLY A 327 14.75 23.24 -25.78
C GLY A 327 14.89 21.79 -26.24
N GLU A 328 14.81 20.81 -25.33
CA GLU A 328 14.98 19.39 -25.66
C GLU A 328 13.63 18.76 -26.06
N LYS A 329 13.59 18.18 -27.25
CA LYS A 329 12.40 17.51 -27.80
C LYS A 329 12.15 16.11 -27.26
N LYS A 330 13.13 15.55 -26.55
CA LYS A 330 13.09 14.18 -26.04
C LYS A 330 13.32 14.16 -24.54
N VAL A 331 12.59 13.32 -23.84
CA VAL A 331 12.69 13.12 -22.39
C VAL A 331 12.89 11.66 -22.03
N ASN A 332 13.50 11.40 -20.88
CA ASN A 332 13.31 10.14 -20.16
C ASN A 332 12.08 10.34 -19.27
N ALA A 333 11.16 9.37 -19.23
CA ALA A 333 9.97 9.45 -18.40
C ALA A 333 10.00 8.42 -17.29
N ILE A 334 9.45 8.76 -16.13
CA ILE A 334 9.19 7.84 -15.03
C ILE A 334 7.70 7.84 -14.75
N GLY A 335 7.10 6.66 -14.60
CA GLY A 335 5.75 6.49 -14.11
C GLY A 335 5.75 5.66 -12.83
N TYR A 336 4.97 6.04 -11.82
CA TYR A 336 4.84 5.29 -10.57
C TYR A 336 3.39 4.88 -10.31
N CYS A 337 3.17 3.60 -10.02
CA CYS A 337 1.85 3.02 -9.73
C CYS A 337 0.85 3.38 -10.86
N VAL A 338 -0.32 3.95 -10.55
CA VAL A 338 -1.30 4.37 -11.55
C VAL A 338 -0.76 5.44 -12.52
N GLY A 339 0.20 6.27 -12.09
CA GLY A 339 0.90 7.21 -12.96
C GLY A 339 1.74 6.51 -14.03
N GLY A 340 2.24 5.31 -13.76
CA GLY A 340 2.88 4.44 -14.74
C GLY A 340 1.89 3.75 -15.69
N THR A 341 0.70 3.38 -15.20
CA THR A 341 -0.37 2.86 -16.06
C THR A 341 -0.83 3.93 -17.05
N LEU A 342 -1.03 5.17 -16.56
CA LEU A 342 -1.34 6.34 -17.40
C LEU A 342 -0.23 6.61 -18.42
N LEU A 343 1.04 6.64 -17.97
CA LEU A 343 2.19 6.86 -18.86
C LEU A 343 2.29 5.78 -19.95
N SER A 344 2.00 4.52 -19.62
CA SER A 344 2.01 3.41 -20.57
C SER A 344 0.91 3.53 -21.62
N ALA A 345 -0.30 3.92 -21.21
CA ALA A 345 -1.39 4.24 -22.13
C ALA A 345 -1.06 5.46 -23.00
N ALA A 346 -0.47 6.52 -22.42
CA ALA A 346 -0.02 7.70 -23.14
C ALA A 346 1.02 7.36 -24.22
N MET A 347 2.02 6.53 -23.89
CA MET A 347 3.03 6.08 -24.87
C MET A 347 2.42 5.27 -26.01
N ALA A 348 1.44 4.41 -25.73
CA ALA A 348 0.74 3.66 -26.77
C ALA A 348 -0.12 4.58 -27.66
N LEU A 349 -0.77 5.58 -27.07
CA LEU A 349 -1.50 6.61 -27.81
C LEU A 349 -0.53 7.41 -28.69
N HIS A 350 0.54 7.94 -28.11
CA HIS A 350 1.60 8.68 -28.79
C HIS A 350 2.16 7.94 -30.00
N ALA A 351 2.37 6.62 -29.90
CA ALA A 351 2.80 5.79 -31.02
C ALA A 351 1.81 5.83 -32.20
N LYS A 352 0.49 5.88 -31.93
CA LYS A 352 -0.55 6.04 -32.97
C LYS A 352 -0.60 7.44 -33.56
N GLU A 353 -0.09 8.46 -32.86
CA GLU A 353 -0.10 9.86 -33.32
C GLU A 353 1.25 10.31 -33.90
N GLY A 354 2.25 9.42 -33.93
CA GLY A 354 3.61 9.77 -34.34
C GLY A 354 4.36 10.66 -33.34
N ASN A 355 3.87 10.77 -32.10
CA ASN A 355 4.54 11.52 -31.04
C ASN A 355 5.68 10.66 -30.45
N SER A 356 6.93 11.14 -30.57
CA SER A 356 8.13 10.39 -30.18
C SER A 356 8.98 11.14 -29.13
N ARG A 357 8.34 12.02 -28.36
CA ARG A 357 8.99 12.84 -27.32
C ARG A 357 9.50 12.02 -26.13
N ILE A 358 8.83 10.92 -25.78
CA ILE A 358 9.34 10.01 -24.75
C ILE A 358 10.35 9.05 -25.39
N ALA A 359 11.60 9.10 -24.94
CA ALA A 359 12.70 8.35 -25.54
C ALA A 359 13.15 7.13 -24.72
N SER A 360 12.82 7.10 -23.43
CA SER A 360 12.87 5.91 -22.57
C SER A 360 11.83 6.06 -21.46
N ALA A 361 11.39 4.95 -20.90
CA ALA A 361 10.48 4.95 -19.76
C ALA A 361 11.01 4.09 -18.61
N THR A 362 10.78 4.54 -17.38
CA THR A 362 10.99 3.78 -16.16
C THR A 362 9.65 3.63 -15.47
N LEU A 363 9.27 2.42 -15.08
CA LEU A 363 8.00 2.12 -14.44
C LEU A 363 8.27 1.57 -13.04
N PHE A 364 7.79 2.26 -12.01
CA PHE A 364 7.88 1.82 -10.62
C PHE A 364 6.58 1.13 -10.23
N THR A 365 6.67 -0.14 -9.83
CA THR A 365 5.55 -0.99 -9.33
C THR A 365 4.25 -0.71 -10.09
N THR A 366 4.35 -0.77 -11.41
CA THR A 366 3.30 -0.33 -12.34
C THR A 366 2.67 -1.55 -12.97
N GLN A 367 1.35 -1.59 -12.92
CA GLN A 367 0.57 -2.61 -13.60
C GLN A 367 0.07 -2.08 -14.94
N VAL A 368 0.34 -2.84 -15.99
CA VAL A 368 -0.27 -2.68 -17.31
C VAL A 368 -1.08 -3.90 -17.73
N ASP A 369 -0.84 -5.03 -17.06
CA ASP A 369 -1.69 -6.22 -17.04
C ASP A 369 -2.21 -6.46 -15.63
N PHE A 370 -3.53 -6.51 -15.49
CA PHE A 370 -4.24 -6.63 -14.22
C PHE A 370 -4.78 -8.06 -13.97
N THR A 371 -4.29 -9.07 -14.70
CA THR A 371 -4.70 -10.47 -14.52
C THR A 371 -4.43 -10.93 -13.08
N HIS A 372 -3.25 -10.58 -12.57
CA HIS A 372 -2.79 -10.86 -11.21
C HIS A 372 -2.73 -9.58 -10.35
N ALA A 373 -3.78 -8.74 -10.39
CA ALA A 373 -3.81 -7.41 -9.76
C ALA A 373 -3.85 -7.37 -8.22
N GLY A 374 -3.42 -8.46 -7.58
CA GLY A 374 -3.38 -8.61 -6.13
C GLY A 374 -4.77 -8.54 -5.49
N ASP A 375 -4.74 -8.27 -4.19
CA ASP A 375 -5.93 -8.28 -3.33
C ASP A 375 -6.93 -7.15 -3.68
N LEU A 376 -6.53 -6.14 -4.47
CA LEU A 376 -7.45 -5.11 -4.95
C LEU A 376 -8.56 -5.68 -5.84
N LYS A 377 -8.31 -6.81 -6.52
CA LYS A 377 -9.31 -7.47 -7.35
C LYS A 377 -10.55 -7.90 -6.54
N VAL A 378 -10.38 -8.20 -5.25
CA VAL A 378 -11.47 -8.57 -4.29
C VAL A 378 -12.57 -7.51 -4.25
N PHE A 379 -12.24 -6.24 -4.50
CA PHE A 379 -13.18 -5.10 -4.45
C PHE A 379 -13.68 -4.65 -5.83
N VAL A 380 -13.43 -5.43 -6.87
CA VAL A 380 -13.73 -5.03 -8.25
C VAL A 380 -14.52 -6.11 -8.97
N ASP A 381 -15.85 -6.04 -8.82
CA ASP A 381 -16.83 -6.71 -9.68
C ASP A 381 -17.81 -5.68 -10.29
N GLU A 382 -18.61 -6.11 -11.27
CA GLU A 382 -19.49 -5.22 -12.03
C GLU A 382 -20.55 -4.53 -11.14
N GLU A 383 -21.05 -5.24 -10.13
CA GLU A 383 -22.07 -4.73 -9.20
C GLU A 383 -21.45 -3.64 -8.30
N GLN A 384 -20.27 -3.91 -7.75
CA GLN A 384 -19.51 -2.98 -6.91
C GLN A 384 -19.07 -1.73 -7.68
N VAL A 385 -18.55 -1.89 -8.91
CA VAL A 385 -18.13 -0.76 -9.74
C VAL A 385 -19.33 0.10 -10.14
N SER A 386 -20.44 -0.51 -10.56
CA SER A 386 -21.66 0.25 -10.91
C SER A 386 -22.22 1.02 -9.71
N GLY A 387 -22.25 0.40 -8.52
CA GLY A 387 -22.67 1.06 -7.28
C GLY A 387 -21.74 2.21 -6.86
N LEU A 388 -20.44 2.07 -7.08
CA LEU A 388 -19.46 3.12 -6.83
C LEU A 388 -19.62 4.28 -7.82
N GLU A 389 -19.85 3.98 -9.10
CA GLU A 389 -20.10 4.97 -10.14
C GLU A 389 -21.33 5.82 -9.86
N GLU A 390 -22.41 5.22 -9.36
CA GLU A 390 -23.60 5.94 -8.91
C GLU A 390 -23.26 6.98 -7.83
N LYS A 391 -22.52 6.56 -6.80
CA LYS A 391 -22.08 7.43 -5.69
C LYS A 391 -21.16 8.55 -6.19
N MET A 392 -20.22 8.22 -7.08
CA MET A 392 -19.31 9.20 -7.69
C MET A 392 -20.05 10.19 -8.57
N ARG A 393 -21.07 9.75 -9.32
CA ARG A 393 -21.88 10.62 -10.19
C ARG A 393 -22.62 11.70 -9.41
N GLN A 394 -23.07 11.38 -8.19
CA GLN A 394 -23.75 12.35 -7.33
C GLN A 394 -22.81 13.41 -6.75
N LYS A 395 -21.55 13.05 -6.47
CA LYS A 395 -20.55 13.97 -5.85
C LYS A 395 -19.60 14.62 -6.84
N GLY A 396 -19.41 14.03 -8.02
CA GLY A 396 -18.37 14.38 -9.00
C GLY A 396 -17.00 13.72 -8.75
N TYR A 397 -16.79 13.08 -7.61
CA TYR A 397 -15.52 12.45 -7.25
C TYR A 397 -15.70 11.34 -6.20
N LEU A 398 -14.71 10.46 -6.08
CA LEU A 398 -14.56 9.53 -4.96
C LEU A 398 -13.78 10.21 -3.83
N ASP A 399 -14.32 10.12 -2.61
CA ASP A 399 -13.68 10.64 -1.40
C ASP A 399 -12.42 9.83 -1.02
N GLY A 400 -11.34 10.52 -0.63
CA GLY A 400 -10.07 9.87 -0.30
C GLY A 400 -10.15 8.91 0.88
N SER A 401 -11.10 9.10 1.80
CA SER A 401 -11.32 8.20 2.95
C SER A 401 -11.72 6.78 2.53
N LYS A 402 -12.42 6.62 1.40
CA LYS A 402 -12.87 5.31 0.89
C LYS A 402 -11.69 4.50 0.35
N MET A 403 -10.79 5.12 -0.41
CA MET A 403 -9.57 4.45 -0.87
C MET A 403 -8.62 4.14 0.28
N ALA A 404 -8.43 5.08 1.22
CA ALA A 404 -7.61 4.85 2.40
C ALA A 404 -8.11 3.64 3.20
N SER A 405 -9.43 3.49 3.33
CA SER A 405 -10.05 2.33 3.98
C SER A 405 -9.78 1.04 3.22
N ALA A 406 -9.95 1.02 1.90
CA ALA A 406 -9.64 -0.15 1.07
C ALA A 406 -8.18 -0.58 1.21
N PHE A 407 -7.22 0.36 1.08
CA PHE A 407 -5.78 0.07 1.24
C PHE A 407 -5.43 -0.41 2.66
N ASN A 408 -6.02 0.16 3.70
CA ASN A 408 -5.81 -0.31 5.07
C ASN A 408 -6.34 -1.73 5.27
N MET A 409 -7.47 -2.08 4.66
CA MET A 409 -8.03 -3.44 4.71
C MET A 409 -7.10 -4.46 4.06
N LEU A 410 -6.37 -4.10 2.99
CA LEU A 410 -5.39 -4.99 2.34
C LEU A 410 -4.25 -5.45 3.26
N ARG A 411 -3.93 -4.67 4.30
CA ARG A 411 -2.77 -4.89 5.17
C ARG A 411 -3.18 -4.85 6.65
N SER A 412 -4.33 -5.43 6.98
CA SER A 412 -4.88 -5.35 8.34
C SER A 412 -3.93 -5.88 9.43
N SER A 413 -3.22 -6.97 9.14
CA SER A 413 -2.25 -7.61 10.05
C SER A 413 -0.99 -6.78 10.27
N GLU A 414 -0.61 -5.92 9.33
CA GLU A 414 0.61 -5.10 9.38
C GLU A 414 0.35 -3.64 9.78
N LEU A 415 -0.85 -3.11 9.49
CA LEU A 415 -1.18 -1.69 9.67
C LEU A 415 -2.28 -1.45 10.70
N ILE A 416 -3.35 -2.26 10.72
CA ILE A 416 -4.50 -2.05 11.60
C ILE A 416 -4.22 -2.61 12.99
N TRP A 417 -3.90 -3.91 13.08
CA TRP A 417 -3.76 -4.59 14.37
C TRP A 417 -2.55 -4.12 15.18
N PRO A 418 -1.36 -3.91 14.58
CA PRO A 418 -0.23 -3.34 15.32
C PRO A 418 -0.53 -1.94 15.88
N TYR A 419 -1.25 -1.10 15.12
CA TYR A 419 -1.68 0.21 15.59
C TYR A 419 -2.71 0.09 16.72
N PHE A 420 -3.74 -0.73 16.54
CA PHE A 420 -4.75 -1.00 17.56
C PHE A 420 -4.12 -1.44 18.89
N VAL A 421 -3.20 -2.42 18.82
CA VAL A 421 -2.50 -2.96 19.99
C VAL A 421 -1.59 -1.91 20.63
N ASN A 422 -0.72 -1.23 19.87
CA ASN A 422 0.25 -0.31 20.46
C ASN A 422 -0.39 1.00 20.94
N ASN A 423 -1.29 1.57 20.15
CA ASN A 423 -1.88 2.87 20.48
C ASN A 423 -3.07 2.69 21.43
N TYR A 424 -4.08 1.91 21.05
CA TYR A 424 -5.30 1.84 21.86
C TYR A 424 -5.20 0.90 23.06
N LEU A 425 -4.38 -0.16 23.00
CA LEU A 425 -4.24 -1.07 24.15
C LEU A 425 -3.02 -0.78 25.03
N LYS A 426 -1.86 -0.40 24.47
CA LYS A 426 -0.71 0.03 25.30
C LYS A 426 -0.72 1.52 25.65
N GLY A 427 -1.58 2.33 25.04
CA GLY A 427 -1.57 3.77 25.26
C GLY A 427 -0.31 4.47 24.74
N GLN A 428 0.41 3.86 23.79
CA GLN A 428 1.60 4.47 23.22
C GLN A 428 1.22 5.56 22.22
N ASP A 429 1.96 6.66 22.23
CA ASP A 429 1.77 7.71 21.24
C ASP A 429 2.28 7.20 19.87
N PRO A 430 1.62 7.56 18.76
CA PRO A 430 2.07 7.16 17.44
C PRO A 430 3.46 7.74 17.15
N THR A 431 4.36 6.92 16.62
CA THR A 431 5.69 7.40 16.24
C THR A 431 5.57 8.31 15.01
N ALA A 432 6.43 9.33 14.95
CA ALA A 432 6.52 10.20 13.78
C ALA A 432 7.19 9.42 12.63
N PHE A 433 6.38 8.90 11.73
CA PHE A 433 6.83 8.16 10.55
C PHE A 433 6.31 8.84 9.29
N ASP A 434 7.24 9.32 8.47
CA ASP A 434 7.02 10.07 7.23
C ASP A 434 6.14 9.31 6.22
N LEU A 435 6.38 8.01 6.04
CA LEU A 435 5.59 7.16 5.14
C LEU A 435 4.12 7.06 5.58
N LEU A 436 3.85 6.98 6.88
CA LEU A 436 2.48 6.92 7.38
C LEU A 436 1.81 8.29 7.30
N TYR A 437 2.57 9.40 7.37
CA TYR A 437 2.03 10.73 7.09
C TYR A 437 1.57 10.82 5.63
N TRP A 438 2.42 10.38 4.70
CA TRP A 438 2.06 10.32 3.29
C TRP A 438 0.84 9.43 3.03
N ASN A 439 0.77 8.27 3.68
CA ASN A 439 -0.35 7.35 3.52
C ASN A 439 -1.68 7.97 4.00
N ALA A 440 -1.63 8.74 5.09
CA ALA A 440 -2.79 9.42 5.67
C ALA A 440 -3.22 10.68 4.91
N ASP A 441 -2.34 11.26 4.09
CA ASP A 441 -2.60 12.43 3.24
C ASP A 441 -3.21 12.00 1.89
N SER A 442 -4.43 11.47 1.98
CA SER A 442 -5.17 10.94 0.84
C SER A 442 -5.64 12.05 -0.13
N THR A 443 -6.00 11.63 -1.33
CA THR A 443 -6.52 12.49 -2.40
C THR A 443 -7.88 11.98 -2.87
N ARG A 444 -8.72 12.88 -3.38
CA ARG A 444 -9.95 12.52 -4.08
C ARG A 444 -9.61 12.00 -5.48
N MET A 445 -10.57 11.35 -6.14
CA MET A 445 -10.42 10.95 -7.56
C MET A 445 -11.61 11.43 -8.36
N ALA A 446 -11.35 12.10 -9.50
CA ALA A 446 -12.39 12.52 -10.43
C ALA A 446 -13.22 11.32 -10.91
N ALA A 447 -14.54 11.47 -10.94
CA ALA A 447 -15.46 10.37 -11.24
C ALA A 447 -15.18 9.71 -12.60
N ALA A 448 -15.03 10.52 -13.66
CA ALA A 448 -14.77 10.01 -15.01
C ALA A 448 -13.45 9.23 -15.10
N ASN A 449 -12.38 9.78 -14.52
CA ASN A 449 -11.07 9.13 -14.52
C ASN A 449 -11.05 7.81 -13.72
N HIS A 450 -11.66 7.80 -12.53
CA HIS A 450 -11.65 6.61 -11.68
C HIS A 450 -12.53 5.49 -12.23
N SER A 451 -13.71 5.81 -12.76
CA SER A 451 -14.58 4.87 -13.48
C SER A 451 -13.82 4.22 -14.65
N PHE A 452 -13.17 5.04 -15.50
CA PHE A 452 -12.39 4.54 -16.61
C PHE A 452 -11.29 3.57 -16.15
N TYR A 453 -10.57 3.93 -15.08
CA TYR A 453 -9.51 3.10 -14.51
C TYR A 453 -10.03 1.74 -14.05
N LEU A 454 -11.09 1.70 -13.24
CA LEU A 454 -11.66 0.45 -12.73
C LEU A 454 -12.16 -0.45 -13.86
N ARG A 455 -12.90 0.10 -14.83
CA ARG A 455 -13.45 -0.68 -15.95
C ARG A 455 -12.36 -1.17 -16.90
N ASN A 456 -11.52 -0.28 -17.41
CA ASN A 456 -10.55 -0.66 -18.46
C ASN A 456 -9.32 -1.39 -17.93
N CYS A 457 -8.99 -1.26 -16.64
CA CYS A 457 -7.84 -1.95 -16.06
C CYS A 457 -8.27 -3.14 -15.22
N TYR A 458 -8.95 -2.94 -14.10
CA TYR A 458 -9.25 -4.02 -13.15
C TYR A 458 -10.32 -5.00 -13.63
N LEU A 459 -11.41 -4.53 -14.25
CA LEU A 459 -12.47 -5.42 -14.74
C LEU A 459 -12.11 -6.07 -16.08
N GLU A 460 -11.85 -5.26 -17.10
CA GLU A 460 -11.77 -5.76 -18.48
C GLU A 460 -10.34 -6.03 -18.97
N ASN A 461 -9.33 -5.52 -18.26
CA ASN A 461 -7.90 -5.58 -18.60
C ASN A 461 -7.62 -5.16 -20.07
N ASN A 462 -8.33 -4.14 -20.54
CA ASN A 462 -8.32 -3.69 -21.93
C ASN A 462 -6.96 -3.14 -22.38
N LEU A 463 -6.14 -2.60 -21.46
CA LEU A 463 -4.81 -2.10 -21.79
C LEU A 463 -3.89 -3.24 -22.26
N ALA A 464 -3.73 -4.29 -21.45
CA ALA A 464 -2.93 -5.47 -21.81
C ALA A 464 -3.49 -6.23 -23.02
N ARG A 465 -4.83 -6.30 -23.12
CA ARG A 465 -5.53 -6.99 -24.23
C ARG A 465 -5.48 -6.21 -25.55
N GLY A 466 -4.97 -4.98 -25.57
CA GLY A 466 -4.95 -4.13 -26.76
C GLY A 466 -6.33 -3.71 -27.25
N LYS A 467 -7.27 -3.49 -26.31
CA LYS A 467 -8.65 -3.09 -26.57
C LYS A 467 -9.02 -1.72 -25.98
N MET A 468 -8.14 -1.14 -25.17
CA MET A 468 -8.36 0.19 -24.59
C MET A 468 -8.48 1.21 -25.72
N GLN A 469 -9.56 2.00 -25.71
CA GLN A 469 -9.78 3.06 -26.67
C GLN A 469 -9.58 4.43 -26.01
N LEU A 470 -8.74 5.27 -26.61
CA LEU A 470 -8.54 6.66 -26.22
C LEU A 470 -8.46 7.51 -27.48
N ASP A 471 -9.18 8.64 -27.49
CA ASP A 471 -9.18 9.59 -28.62
C ASP A 471 -9.48 8.92 -29.99
N GLY A 472 -10.47 8.01 -29.98
CA GLY A 472 -10.88 7.22 -31.15
C GLY A 472 -9.86 6.17 -31.63
N LYS A 473 -8.78 5.95 -30.89
CA LYS A 473 -7.70 5.01 -31.25
C LYS A 473 -7.66 3.83 -30.28
N THR A 474 -7.60 2.62 -30.83
CA THR A 474 -7.34 1.41 -30.05
C THR A 474 -5.85 1.30 -29.76
N LEU A 475 -5.50 1.25 -28.48
CA LEU A 475 -4.13 1.20 -28.01
C LEU A 475 -3.56 -0.22 -28.07
N SER A 476 -2.26 -0.31 -28.30
CA SER A 476 -1.50 -1.55 -28.17
C SER A 476 -0.14 -1.23 -27.56
N LEU A 477 0.20 -1.87 -26.44
CA LEU A 477 1.51 -1.72 -25.81
C LEU A 477 2.65 -2.26 -26.70
N LYS A 478 2.32 -3.12 -27.68
CA LYS A 478 3.28 -3.57 -28.70
C LYS A 478 3.77 -2.44 -29.60
N ASP A 479 3.07 -1.32 -29.66
CA ASP A 479 3.48 -0.15 -30.45
C ASP A 479 4.52 0.72 -29.69
N VAL A 480 4.69 0.49 -28.38
CA VAL A 480 5.72 1.14 -27.58
C VAL A 480 7.05 0.44 -27.81
N LYS A 481 7.91 1.04 -28.64
CA LYS A 481 9.22 0.47 -29.07
C LYS A 481 10.44 1.00 -28.33
N ILE A 482 10.25 1.97 -27.42
CA ILE A 482 11.35 2.56 -26.66
C ILE A 482 11.86 1.61 -25.57
N PRO A 483 13.09 1.81 -25.04
CA PRO A 483 13.58 1.06 -23.88
C PRO A 483 12.77 1.34 -22.62
N ILE A 484 12.44 0.27 -21.88
CA ILE A 484 11.70 0.32 -20.62
C ILE A 484 12.51 -0.31 -19.50
N TYR A 485 12.62 0.39 -18.36
CA TYR A 485 13.09 -0.18 -17.10
C TYR A 485 11.87 -0.41 -16.20
N ASN A 486 11.54 -1.66 -15.92
CA ASN A 486 10.37 -1.99 -15.10
C ASN A 486 10.81 -2.54 -13.74
N LEU A 487 10.51 -1.79 -12.69
CA LEU A 487 10.84 -2.14 -11.31
C LEU A 487 9.62 -2.69 -10.60
N ALA A 488 9.72 -3.92 -10.11
CA ALA A 488 8.77 -4.50 -9.17
C ALA A 488 9.37 -4.58 -7.75
N THR A 489 8.53 -4.83 -6.74
CA THR A 489 8.99 -5.15 -5.39
C THR A 489 8.50 -6.55 -4.97
N LYS A 490 9.36 -7.30 -4.29
CA LYS A 490 9.15 -8.74 -4.02
C LYS A 490 7.94 -9.01 -3.13
N GLU A 491 7.70 -8.14 -2.16
CA GLU A 491 6.61 -8.24 -1.18
C GLU A 491 5.50 -7.22 -1.49
N ASP A 492 5.33 -6.84 -2.76
CA ASP A 492 4.25 -5.96 -3.21
C ASP A 492 2.91 -6.71 -3.26
N HIS A 493 1.92 -6.23 -2.52
CA HIS A 493 0.54 -6.73 -2.58
C HIS A 493 -0.38 -5.82 -3.40
N ILE A 494 0.06 -4.60 -3.72
CA ILE A 494 -0.70 -3.61 -4.48
C ILE A 494 -0.45 -3.82 -5.97
N ALA A 495 0.82 -3.94 -6.36
CA ALA A 495 1.27 -4.25 -7.71
C ALA A 495 2.21 -5.47 -7.67
N PRO A 496 1.67 -6.69 -7.54
CA PRO A 496 2.47 -7.88 -7.34
C PRO A 496 3.55 -8.06 -8.41
N ALA A 497 4.74 -8.49 -8.01
CA ALA A 497 5.88 -8.66 -8.91
C ALA A 497 5.52 -9.52 -10.14
N LYS A 498 4.72 -10.58 -9.95
CA LYS A 498 4.23 -11.42 -11.04
C LYS A 498 3.36 -10.65 -12.05
N SER A 499 2.48 -9.75 -11.60
CA SER A 499 1.68 -8.90 -12.51
C SER A 499 2.58 -7.94 -13.29
N VAL A 500 3.53 -7.28 -12.60
CA VAL A 500 4.48 -6.37 -13.26
C VAL A 500 5.34 -7.11 -14.29
N PHE A 501 5.76 -8.34 -13.98
CA PHE A 501 6.50 -9.22 -14.88
C PHE A 501 5.68 -9.59 -16.13
N VAL A 502 4.46 -10.09 -15.95
CA VAL A 502 3.56 -10.45 -17.06
C VAL A 502 3.25 -9.23 -17.93
N GLY A 503 2.93 -8.09 -17.32
CA GLY A 503 2.68 -6.83 -18.04
C GLY A 503 3.89 -6.31 -18.79
N SER A 504 5.11 -6.60 -18.33
CA SER A 504 6.33 -6.22 -19.04
C SER A 504 6.43 -6.86 -20.43
N ALA A 505 5.88 -8.07 -20.61
CA ALA A 505 5.86 -8.76 -21.89
C ALA A 505 4.88 -8.14 -22.91
N CYS A 506 4.00 -7.23 -22.48
CA CYS A 506 3.07 -6.55 -23.38
C CYS A 506 3.76 -5.49 -24.26
N PHE A 507 4.92 -4.98 -23.84
CA PHE A 507 5.63 -3.91 -24.55
C PHE A 507 6.38 -4.42 -25.77
N GLY A 508 6.42 -3.60 -26.83
CA GLY A 508 7.06 -3.97 -28.09
C GLY A 508 8.55 -3.68 -28.19
N GLY A 509 9.11 -2.93 -27.24
CA GLY A 509 10.53 -2.56 -27.14
C GLY A 509 11.29 -3.40 -26.11
N PRO A 510 12.61 -3.15 -25.93
CA PRO A 510 13.40 -3.88 -24.94
C PRO A 510 12.99 -3.49 -23.52
N VAL A 511 12.74 -4.49 -22.68
CA VAL A 511 12.41 -4.31 -21.26
C VAL A 511 13.50 -4.89 -20.36
N THR A 512 14.00 -4.06 -19.45
CA THR A 512 14.84 -4.47 -18.33
C THR A 512 13.95 -4.63 -17.10
N TYR A 513 13.69 -5.86 -16.68
CA TYR A 513 12.91 -6.14 -15.48
C TYR A 513 13.83 -6.27 -14.26
N VAL A 514 13.49 -5.57 -13.18
CA VAL A 514 14.24 -5.57 -11.93
C VAL A 514 13.28 -5.76 -10.77
N MET A 515 13.63 -6.63 -9.83
CA MET A 515 12.82 -6.86 -8.63
C MET A 515 13.59 -6.38 -7.40
N SER A 516 13.08 -5.40 -6.66
CA SER A 516 13.67 -4.98 -5.38
C SER A 516 13.06 -5.74 -4.20
N GLY A 517 13.80 -5.85 -3.09
CA GLY A 517 13.27 -6.37 -1.83
C GLY A 517 12.24 -5.45 -1.19
N SER A 518 11.59 -5.94 -0.15
CA SER A 518 10.50 -5.25 0.57
C SER A 518 9.23 -5.05 -0.26
N GLY A 519 8.28 -4.26 0.26
CA GLY A 519 6.97 -4.01 -0.34
C GLY A 519 6.88 -2.69 -1.12
N HIS A 520 5.66 -2.37 -1.57
CA HIS A 520 5.32 -1.34 -2.57
C HIS A 520 6.12 -0.03 -2.49
N ILE A 521 6.26 0.53 -1.29
CA ILE A 521 6.95 1.81 -1.11
C ILE A 521 8.41 1.60 -0.71
N ALA A 522 8.67 0.76 0.29
CA ALA A 522 10.01 0.58 0.84
C ALA A 522 11.01 -0.03 -0.17
N GLY A 523 10.53 -0.82 -1.12
CA GLY A 523 11.37 -1.32 -2.22
C GLY A 523 11.66 -0.27 -3.29
N VAL A 524 10.74 0.66 -3.54
CA VAL A 524 10.95 1.77 -4.50
C VAL A 524 11.82 2.86 -3.86
N VAL A 525 11.43 3.35 -2.68
CA VAL A 525 12.13 4.38 -1.92
C VAL A 525 13.21 3.73 -1.06
N ASN A 526 14.27 3.25 -1.70
CA ASN A 526 15.41 2.62 -1.06
C ASN A 526 16.71 3.40 -1.32
N PRO A 527 17.03 4.42 -0.50
CA PRO A 527 18.23 5.22 -0.69
C PRO A 527 19.53 4.39 -0.57
N PRO A 528 20.53 4.59 -1.46
CA PRO A 528 21.74 3.77 -1.49
C PRO A 528 22.56 3.85 -0.20
N ASP A 529 22.58 5.01 0.46
CA ASP A 529 23.40 5.24 1.66
C ASP A 529 22.94 4.40 2.86
N LYS A 530 21.68 3.99 2.90
CA LYS A 530 21.15 3.16 3.99
C LYS A 530 21.59 1.69 3.88
N ARG A 531 22.08 1.26 2.71
CA ARG A 531 22.51 -0.14 2.42
C ARG A 531 21.51 -1.19 2.92
N LYS A 532 20.21 -0.90 2.75
CA LYS A 532 19.12 -1.81 3.10
C LYS A 532 18.65 -2.58 1.89
N TYR A 533 18.15 -3.78 2.17
CA TYR A 533 17.58 -4.69 1.19
C TYR A 533 18.57 -5.07 0.07
N GLN A 534 18.03 -5.59 -1.01
CA GLN A 534 18.71 -6.13 -2.17
C GLN A 534 17.79 -5.97 -3.38
N PHE A 535 18.31 -6.25 -4.56
CA PHE A 535 17.52 -6.36 -5.78
C PHE A 535 18.00 -7.52 -6.64
N TRP A 536 17.15 -8.01 -7.52
CA TRP A 536 17.41 -9.12 -8.41
C TRP A 536 17.29 -8.70 -9.87
N THR A 537 18.16 -9.25 -10.71
CA THR A 537 18.15 -9.07 -12.17
C THR A 537 18.37 -10.40 -12.88
N ASN A 538 17.62 -10.66 -13.96
CA ASN A 538 17.77 -11.85 -14.79
C ASN A 538 17.47 -11.58 -16.28
N GLY A 539 17.93 -10.43 -16.79
CA GLY A 539 17.70 -10.05 -18.18
C GLY A 539 16.22 -9.75 -18.50
N LYS A 540 15.75 -10.23 -19.65
CA LYS A 540 14.41 -9.92 -20.18
C LYS A 540 13.31 -10.67 -19.41
N PRO A 541 12.09 -10.13 -19.36
CA PRO A 541 10.94 -10.81 -18.77
C PRO A 541 10.36 -11.85 -19.74
N GLU A 542 11.08 -12.96 -19.92
CA GLU A 542 10.70 -14.09 -20.77
C GLU A 542 10.51 -15.37 -19.91
N GLY A 543 9.66 -16.29 -20.36
CA GLY A 543 9.34 -17.51 -19.63
C GLY A 543 8.33 -17.30 -18.49
N THR A 544 8.35 -18.20 -17.50
CA THR A 544 7.52 -18.05 -16.31
C THR A 544 8.19 -17.10 -15.30
N PHE A 545 7.38 -16.46 -14.45
CA PHE A 545 7.92 -15.59 -13.40
C PHE A 545 8.80 -16.39 -12.42
N GLU A 546 8.39 -17.61 -12.11
CA GLU A 546 9.09 -18.51 -11.21
C GLU A 546 10.47 -18.91 -11.75
N ASP A 547 10.57 -19.23 -13.04
CA ASP A 547 11.86 -19.51 -13.69
C ASP A 547 12.76 -18.27 -13.72
N TRP A 548 12.17 -17.10 -14.00
CA TRP A 548 12.92 -15.84 -13.97
C TRP A 548 13.48 -15.56 -12.59
N VAL A 549 12.70 -15.77 -11.52
CA VAL A 549 13.17 -15.59 -10.13
C VAL A 549 14.26 -16.61 -9.78
N ALA A 550 14.08 -17.87 -10.18
CA ALA A 550 15.05 -18.94 -9.89
C ALA A 550 16.42 -18.68 -10.53
N GLY A 551 16.46 -18.06 -11.72
CA GLY A 551 17.69 -17.69 -12.41
C GLY A 551 18.26 -16.32 -12.04
N ALA A 552 17.61 -15.54 -11.17
CA ALA A 552 17.98 -14.16 -10.93
C ALA A 552 19.20 -13.99 -10.03
N GLU A 553 20.09 -13.06 -10.43
CA GLU A 553 21.24 -12.67 -9.63
C GLU A 553 20.82 -11.67 -8.55
N GLU A 554 21.12 -11.97 -7.29
CA GLU A 554 20.89 -11.08 -6.16
C GLU A 554 22.05 -10.09 -6.00
N THR A 555 21.75 -8.80 -5.97
CA THR A 555 22.69 -7.72 -5.67
C THR A 555 22.28 -7.00 -4.39
N ALA A 556 23.19 -6.92 -3.42
CA ALA A 556 22.95 -6.22 -2.16
C ALA A 556 22.80 -4.70 -2.34
N GLY A 557 21.92 -4.10 -1.54
CA GLY A 557 21.70 -2.64 -1.50
C GLY A 557 20.62 -2.14 -2.44
N SER A 558 20.69 -0.85 -2.77
CA SER A 558 19.68 -0.16 -3.57
C SER A 558 19.81 -0.44 -5.06
N TRP A 559 18.67 -0.51 -5.75
CA TRP A 559 18.59 -0.57 -7.21
C TRP A 559 18.81 0.81 -7.88
N TRP A 560 18.78 1.94 -7.14
CA TRP A 560 18.93 3.29 -7.71
C TRP A 560 20.23 3.47 -8.50
N PRO A 561 21.41 2.99 -8.04
CA PRO A 561 22.64 3.06 -8.82
C PRO A 561 22.61 2.18 -10.08
N HIS A 562 21.89 1.05 -10.03
CA HIS A 562 21.67 0.21 -11.21
C HIS A 562 20.82 0.94 -12.26
N TRP A 563 19.74 1.58 -11.85
CA TRP A 563 18.91 2.41 -12.73
C TRP A 563 19.68 3.62 -13.31
N GLN A 564 20.50 4.31 -12.50
CA GLN A 564 21.33 5.41 -12.99
C GLN A 564 22.27 4.95 -14.12
N LYS A 565 22.95 3.81 -13.92
CA LYS A 565 23.82 3.20 -14.96
C LYS A 565 23.02 2.85 -16.22
N TRP A 566 21.80 2.33 -16.07
CA TRP A 566 20.92 2.01 -17.20
C TRP A 566 20.56 3.27 -18.00
N ILE A 567 20.12 4.35 -17.34
CA ILE A 567 19.78 5.62 -18.02
C ILE A 567 20.99 6.20 -18.76
N GLU A 568 22.16 6.27 -18.11
CA GLU A 568 23.38 6.81 -18.75
C GLU A 568 23.87 5.94 -19.91
N GLY A 569 23.60 4.64 -19.86
CA GLY A 569 23.84 3.71 -20.97
C GLY A 569 23.03 4.05 -22.24
N LEU A 570 21.87 4.68 -22.09
CA LEU A 570 21.04 5.12 -23.22
C LEU A 570 21.52 6.45 -23.82
N ASP A 571 21.89 7.42 -22.99
CA ASP A 571 22.46 8.70 -23.42
C ASP A 571 23.20 9.40 -22.26
N LYS A 572 24.53 9.37 -22.28
CA LYS A 572 25.40 10.00 -21.28
C LYS A 572 25.79 11.46 -21.59
N ARG A 573 25.28 12.06 -22.67
CA ARG A 573 25.67 13.43 -23.04
C ARG A 573 25.22 14.40 -21.96
N ARG A 574 26.08 15.35 -21.60
CA ARG A 574 25.81 16.36 -20.58
C ARG A 574 25.89 17.78 -21.16
N VAL A 575 25.09 18.68 -20.60
CA VAL A 575 25.03 20.11 -20.92
C VAL A 575 25.18 20.92 -19.63
N ALA A 576 25.36 22.23 -19.74
CA ALA A 576 25.38 23.11 -18.57
C ALA A 576 24.06 23.01 -17.78
N ALA A 577 24.15 23.17 -16.46
CA ALA A 577 23.01 23.20 -15.56
C ALA A 577 21.92 24.18 -16.02
N ARG A 578 20.66 23.77 -15.91
CA ARG A 578 19.51 24.58 -16.36
C ARG A 578 18.84 25.24 -15.16
N LYS A 579 18.53 26.53 -15.29
CA LYS A 579 17.68 27.23 -14.31
C LYS A 579 16.22 26.77 -14.47
N PRO A 580 15.44 26.63 -13.38
CA PRO A 580 14.01 26.40 -13.47
C PRO A 580 13.31 27.41 -14.41
N GLY A 581 12.52 26.91 -15.35
CA GLY A 581 11.80 27.68 -16.36
C GLY A 581 12.62 28.14 -17.58
N GLY A 582 13.95 27.99 -17.53
CA GLY A 582 14.84 28.44 -18.59
C GLY A 582 14.74 29.96 -18.81
N THR A 583 14.67 30.38 -20.06
CA THR A 583 14.41 31.79 -20.44
C THR A 583 12.97 32.01 -20.91
N ALA A 584 12.16 30.96 -21.00
CA ALA A 584 10.85 30.99 -21.63
C ALA A 584 9.69 30.98 -20.63
N LEU A 585 9.88 30.44 -19.43
CA LEU A 585 8.84 30.28 -18.42
C LEU A 585 9.26 30.97 -17.12
N ASN A 586 8.35 31.77 -16.57
CA ASN A 586 8.52 32.37 -15.25
C ASN A 586 8.06 31.39 -14.17
N ALA A 587 8.71 31.42 -13.01
CA ALA A 587 8.25 30.67 -11.85
C ALA A 587 6.88 31.22 -11.37
N ILE A 588 5.93 30.31 -11.15
CA ILE A 588 4.61 30.60 -10.56
C ILE A 588 4.72 30.61 -9.02
N GLY A 589 5.54 29.72 -8.47
CA GLY A 589 5.79 29.60 -7.04
C GLY A 589 6.91 28.62 -6.75
N ASP A 590 7.26 28.47 -5.47
CA ASP A 590 8.27 27.52 -5.01
C ASP A 590 7.71 26.10 -4.95
N ALA A 591 8.56 25.10 -5.16
CA ALA A 591 8.26 23.73 -4.79
C ALA A 591 7.93 23.67 -3.27
N PRO A 592 6.98 22.84 -2.82
CA PRO A 592 6.38 21.73 -3.57
C PRO A 592 5.10 22.09 -4.35
N GLY A 593 4.78 23.38 -4.52
CA GLY A 593 3.60 23.86 -5.24
C GLY A 593 2.35 23.98 -4.38
N SER A 594 1.28 24.49 -4.95
CA SER A 594 0.02 24.76 -4.23
C SER A 594 -0.92 23.56 -4.22
N TYR A 595 -0.95 22.75 -5.29
CA TYR A 595 -1.88 21.62 -5.42
C TYR A 595 -1.60 20.52 -4.38
N VAL A 596 -0.33 20.29 -4.06
CA VAL A 596 0.07 19.28 -3.07
C VAL A 596 -0.34 19.67 -1.64
N LEU A 597 -0.55 20.96 -1.36
CA LEU A 597 -0.90 21.46 -0.03
C LEU A 597 -2.40 21.33 0.28
N GLU A 598 -3.22 21.07 -0.73
CA GLU A 598 -4.66 20.90 -0.55
C GLU A 598 -4.98 19.64 0.28
N ARG A 599 -5.83 19.79 1.31
CA ARG A 599 -6.25 18.70 2.20
C ARG A 599 -7.68 18.25 1.87
N VAL A 600 -7.94 16.95 2.06
CA VAL A 600 -9.27 16.33 1.85
C VAL A 600 -10.21 16.60 3.01
#